data_AF-A0A938YK05-F1
#
_entry.id   AF-A0A938YK05-F1
#
_cell.length_a   1.000
_cell.length_b   1.000
_cell.length_c   1.000
_cell.angle_alpha   90.00
_cell.angle_beta   90.00
_cell.angle_gamma   90.00
#
_symmetry.space_group_name_H-M   'P 1'
#
loop_
_entity.id
_entity.type
_entity.pdbx_description
1 polymer ?
#
loop_
_entity_poly.entity_id
_entity_poly.type
_entity_poly.pdbx_seq_one_letter_code
_entity_poly.pdbx_strand_id
1 'polypeptide(L)'
;MTDAVNEELEGNTLNVYAYVVKEGKPVGPRDVMRGVNLSSPSVAYRQLQKLENFGLLEKNQYGEYVVKERTSISGHLWIGRNLVPRLVFYSFFFMGILGAEIAIIAVQVFFFRQSLNLEILYLIVITAIAMSLFLGEGILLRRKTQPEKHAND
;
A
#
# COMPACT_ATOMS: atom_id res chain seq x y z
N MET A 1 32.21 -0.82 6.61
CA MET A 1 32.11 -1.67 5.39
C MET A 1 30.67 -2.15 5.20
N THR A 2 29.69 -1.26 5.32
CA THR A 2 28.24 -1.60 5.30
C THR A 2 27.48 -0.81 4.23
N ASP A 3 28.11 0.18 3.61
CA ASP A 3 27.45 1.11 2.68
C ASP A 3 27.46 0.59 1.23
N ALA A 4 28.48 -0.16 0.82
CA ALA A 4 28.56 -0.76 -0.52
C ALA A 4 27.52 -1.87 -0.78
N VAL A 5 26.99 -2.49 0.28
CA VAL A 5 25.97 -3.57 0.14
C VAL A 5 24.57 -2.99 -0.09
N ASN A 6 24.31 -1.76 0.38
CA ASN A 6 23.04 -1.07 0.17
C ASN A 6 22.94 -0.37 -1.20
N GLU A 7 24.06 0.05 -1.79
CA GLU A 7 24.06 0.69 -3.12
C GLU A 7 23.81 -0.31 -4.27
N GLU A 8 24.30 -1.55 -4.14
CA GLU A 8 24.07 -2.62 -5.11
C GLU A 8 22.65 -3.23 -5.01
N LEU A 9 21.92 -2.85 -3.95
CA LEU A 9 20.57 -3.26 -3.64
C LEU A 9 19.50 -2.46 -4.42
N GLU A 10 19.81 -1.23 -4.86
CA GLU A 10 18.79 -0.26 -5.32
C GLU A 10 18.46 -0.30 -6.81
N GLY A 11 19.44 -0.50 -7.71
CA GLY A 11 19.16 -0.42 -9.15
C GLY A 11 18.61 -1.73 -9.74
N ASN A 12 19.38 -2.81 -9.57
CA ASN A 12 19.16 -4.02 -10.37
C ASN A 12 18.00 -4.87 -9.85
N THR A 13 17.85 -4.98 -8.52
CA THR A 13 16.74 -5.71 -7.89
C THR A 13 15.39 -5.05 -8.19
N LEU A 14 15.35 -3.71 -8.17
CA LEU A 14 14.15 -2.94 -8.47
C LEU A 14 13.76 -3.06 -9.95
N ASN A 15 14.73 -3.02 -10.86
CA ASN A 15 14.49 -3.26 -12.29
C ASN A 15 13.93 -4.66 -12.56
N VAL A 16 14.44 -5.68 -11.87
CA VAL A 16 13.90 -7.04 -11.94
C VAL A 16 12.45 -7.09 -11.45
N TYR A 17 12.15 -6.46 -10.33
CA TYR A 17 10.78 -6.39 -9.82
C TYR A 17 9.84 -5.66 -10.81
N ALA A 18 10.26 -4.49 -11.32
CA ALA A 18 9.48 -3.72 -12.29
C ALA A 18 9.22 -4.50 -13.58
N TYR A 19 10.20 -5.28 -14.06
CA TYR A 19 10.04 -6.15 -15.22
C TYR A 19 9.00 -7.26 -14.98
N VAL A 20 9.07 -7.94 -13.83
CA VAL A 20 8.12 -9.01 -13.47
C VAL A 20 6.70 -8.45 -13.33
N VAL A 21 6.56 -7.25 -12.74
CA VAL A 21 5.27 -6.52 -12.65
C VAL A 21 4.74 -6.12 -14.03
N LYS A 22 5.60 -5.64 -14.93
CA LYS A 22 5.22 -5.21 -16.27
C LYS A 22 4.75 -6.37 -17.15
N GLU A 23 5.39 -7.53 -17.05
CA GLU A 23 5.04 -8.71 -17.84
C GLU A 23 3.72 -9.35 -17.38
N GLY A 24 3.35 -9.23 -16.09
CA GLY A 24 2.05 -9.66 -15.58
C GLY A 24 1.76 -11.16 -15.74
N LYS A 25 2.79 -11.96 -16.02
CA LYS A 25 2.74 -13.41 -16.22
C LYS A 25 3.89 -14.08 -15.46
N PRO A 26 3.84 -15.41 -15.23
CA PRO A 26 4.96 -16.14 -14.69
C PRO A 26 6.22 -15.91 -15.54
N VAL A 27 7.32 -15.51 -14.91
CA VAL A 27 8.61 -15.28 -15.58
C VAL A 27 9.70 -16.14 -14.99
N GLY A 28 10.48 -16.78 -15.86
CA GLY A 28 11.65 -17.54 -15.45
C GLY A 28 12.91 -16.68 -15.30
N PRO A 29 13.98 -17.22 -14.69
CA PRO A 29 15.27 -16.52 -14.60
C PRO A 29 15.85 -16.11 -15.96
N ARG A 30 15.59 -16.88 -17.02
CA ARG A 30 16.04 -16.57 -18.39
C ARG A 30 15.27 -15.39 -19.01
N ASP A 31 13.97 -15.29 -18.72
CA ASP A 31 13.14 -14.19 -19.22
C ASP A 31 13.54 -12.88 -18.56
N VAL A 32 13.76 -12.92 -17.24
CA VAL A 32 14.24 -11.77 -16.47
C VAL A 32 15.64 -11.34 -16.91
N MET A 33 16.54 -12.31 -17.15
CA MET A 33 17.87 -12.00 -17.65
C MET A 33 17.82 -11.23 -18.97
N ARG A 34 16.98 -11.68 -19.92
CA ARG A 34 16.83 -11.02 -21.22
C ARG A 34 16.12 -9.67 -21.11
N GLY A 35 15.10 -9.59 -20.27
CA GLY A 35 14.27 -8.41 -20.09
C GLY A 35 14.97 -7.25 -19.39
N VAL A 36 15.87 -7.56 -18.45
CA VAL A 36 16.61 -6.59 -17.63
C VAL A 36 18.08 -6.50 -18.05
N ASN A 37 18.48 -7.24 -19.07
CA ASN A 37 19.83 -7.31 -19.61
C ASN A 37 20.88 -7.66 -18.53
N LEU A 38 20.58 -8.68 -17.72
CA LEU A 38 21.47 -9.16 -16.67
C LEU A 38 22.60 -10.01 -17.24
N SER A 39 23.75 -9.98 -16.56
CA SER A 39 24.97 -10.66 -17.00
C SER A 39 24.84 -12.19 -17.10
N SER A 40 23.93 -12.81 -16.33
CA SER A 40 23.67 -14.27 -16.43
C SER A 40 22.31 -14.68 -15.85
N PRO A 41 21.79 -15.89 -16.20
CA PRO A 41 20.57 -16.42 -15.62
C PRO A 41 20.71 -16.67 -14.11
N SER A 42 21.92 -16.96 -13.65
CA SER A 42 22.21 -17.18 -12.22
C SER A 42 22.09 -15.89 -11.41
N VAL A 43 22.50 -14.75 -11.98
CA VAL A 43 22.28 -13.44 -11.34
C VAL A 43 20.78 -13.14 -11.26
N ALA A 44 20.03 -13.38 -12.34
CA ALA A 44 18.58 -13.22 -12.36
C ALA A 44 17.90 -14.08 -11.29
N TYR A 45 18.29 -15.35 -11.20
CA TYR A 45 17.80 -16.27 -10.17
C TYR A 45 18.07 -15.77 -8.75
N ARG A 46 19.29 -15.27 -8.48
CA ARG A 46 19.64 -14.72 -7.16
C ARG A 46 18.78 -13.53 -6.79
N GLN A 47 18.50 -12.63 -7.73
CA GLN A 47 17.63 -11.47 -7.48
C GLN A 47 16.16 -11.87 -7.31
N LEU A 48 15.67 -12.82 -8.10
CA LEU A 48 14.32 -13.38 -7.97
C LEU A 48 14.12 -14.07 -6.62
N GLN A 49 15.08 -14.87 -6.17
CA GLN A 49 15.03 -15.54 -4.87
C GLN A 49 15.15 -14.52 -3.72
N LYS A 50 15.91 -13.45 -3.90
CA LYS A 50 15.95 -12.33 -2.95
C LYS A 50 14.58 -11.64 -2.83
N LEU A 51 13.91 -11.39 -3.96
CA LEU A 51 12.55 -10.83 -4.00
C LEU A 51 11.49 -11.79 -3.44
N GLU A 52 11.66 -13.11 -3.62
CA GLU A 52 10.86 -14.16 -2.98
C GLU A 52 11.06 -14.20 -1.47
N ASN A 53 12.30 -14.02 -0.97
CA ASN A 53 12.59 -13.94 0.46
C ASN A 53 11.99 -12.68 1.10
N PHE A 54 11.93 -11.57 0.37
CA PHE A 54 11.14 -10.39 0.76
C PHE A 54 9.62 -10.62 0.58
N GLY A 55 9.26 -11.72 -0.08
CA GLY A 55 7.93 -12.16 -0.45
C GLY A 55 7.19 -11.24 -1.40
N LEU A 56 7.92 -10.40 -2.14
CA LEU A 56 7.35 -9.62 -3.24
C LEU A 56 6.96 -10.53 -4.42
N LEU A 57 7.63 -11.67 -4.57
CA LEU A 57 7.36 -12.67 -5.59
C LEU A 57 7.01 -14.02 -4.94
N GLU A 58 6.33 -14.88 -5.70
CA GLU A 58 6.05 -16.27 -5.34
C GLU A 58 6.47 -17.19 -6.48
N LYS A 59 7.06 -18.33 -6.13
CA LYS A 59 7.51 -19.33 -7.08
C LYS A 59 6.38 -20.33 -7.35
N ASN A 60 6.05 -20.52 -8.62
CA ASN A 60 5.03 -21.49 -9.03
C ASN A 60 5.61 -22.93 -9.08
N GLN A 61 4.73 -23.91 -9.30
CA GLN A 61 5.09 -25.33 -9.45
C GLN A 61 6.05 -25.64 -10.62
N TYR A 62 6.16 -24.73 -11.60
CA TYR A 62 7.04 -24.85 -12.75
C TYR A 62 8.40 -24.15 -12.55
N GLY A 63 8.64 -23.58 -11.37
CA GLY A 63 9.88 -22.88 -11.03
C GLY A 63 9.99 -21.46 -11.61
N GLU A 64 8.88 -20.91 -12.09
CA GLU A 64 8.77 -19.53 -12.56
C GLU A 64 8.29 -18.64 -11.41
N TYR A 65 8.64 -17.36 -11.48
CA TYR A 65 8.30 -16.38 -10.47
C TYR A 65 7.13 -15.54 -10.98
N VAL A 66 6.08 -15.46 -10.18
CA VAL A 66 5.00 -14.51 -10.37
C VAL A 66 5.15 -13.38 -9.37
N VAL A 67 4.71 -12.18 -9.73
CA VAL A 67 4.40 -11.20 -8.70
C VAL A 67 3.43 -11.89 -7.78
N LYS A 68 3.80 -12.02 -6.50
CA LYS A 68 2.83 -12.48 -5.55
C LYS A 68 1.78 -11.38 -5.58
N GLU A 69 0.63 -11.66 -6.18
CA GLU A 69 -0.60 -10.90 -5.99
C GLU A 69 -0.91 -11.01 -4.50
N ARG A 70 -0.13 -10.28 -3.72
CA ARG A 70 -0.24 -10.19 -2.29
C ARG A 70 -1.50 -9.37 -2.11
N THR A 71 -2.61 -10.09 -2.01
CA THR A 71 -3.39 -10.10 -0.78
C THR A 71 -2.74 -9.19 0.26
N SER A 72 -3.21 -7.94 0.35
CA SER A 72 -3.01 -7.09 1.51
C SER A 72 -1.58 -7.06 2.08
N ILE A 73 -0.56 -6.65 1.32
CA ILE A 73 0.69 -6.22 1.97
C ILE A 73 0.34 -5.00 2.82
N SER A 74 0.19 -5.24 4.13
CA SER A 74 0.24 -4.30 5.24
C SER A 74 0.02 -2.83 4.85
N GLY A 75 -1.24 -2.42 4.74
CA GLY A 75 -1.61 -1.00 4.76
C GLY A 75 -2.02 -0.35 3.45
N HIS A 76 -2.12 -1.05 2.31
CA HIS A 76 -2.58 -0.45 1.05
C HIS A 76 -3.77 -1.22 0.46
N LEU A 77 -4.85 -0.52 0.12
CA LEU A 77 -5.99 -1.05 -0.64
C LEU A 77 -5.90 -0.55 -2.07
N TRP A 78 -6.00 -1.47 -3.02
CA TRP A 78 -6.22 -1.10 -4.42
C TRP A 78 -7.66 -0.62 -4.59
N ILE A 79 -7.83 0.63 -5.02
CA ILE A 79 -9.14 1.19 -5.39
C ILE A 79 -9.02 1.65 -6.85
N GLY A 80 -9.62 0.87 -7.75
CA GLY A 80 -9.53 1.11 -9.19
C GLY A 80 -8.09 1.00 -9.71
N ARG A 81 -7.55 2.10 -10.26
CA ARG A 81 -6.18 2.18 -10.83
C ARG A 81 -5.18 2.94 -9.94
N ASN A 82 -5.59 3.36 -8.74
CA ASN A 82 -4.75 4.10 -7.80
C ASN A 82 -4.47 3.29 -6.53
N LEU A 83 -3.20 3.25 -6.13
CA LEU A 83 -2.75 2.73 -4.83
C LEU A 83 -3.12 3.74 -3.74
N VAL A 84 -4.12 3.40 -2.91
CA VAL A 84 -4.52 4.24 -1.79
C VAL A 84 -4.12 3.52 -0.49
N PRO A 85 -3.41 4.19 0.44
CA PRO A 85 -3.21 3.62 1.78
C PRO A 85 -4.56 3.25 2.38
N ARG A 86 -4.71 2.00 2.84
CA ARG A 86 -5.93 1.41 3.45
C ARG A 86 -6.57 2.35 4.47
N LEU A 87 -5.72 3.03 5.22
CA LEU A 87 -6.10 3.99 6.27
C LEU A 87 -6.88 5.19 5.71
N VAL A 88 -6.45 5.73 4.57
CA VAL A 88 -7.14 6.87 3.90
C VAL A 88 -8.51 6.44 3.38
N PHE A 89 -8.64 5.21 2.89
CA PHE A 89 -9.95 4.67 2.51
C PHE A 89 -10.89 4.55 3.71
N TYR A 90 -10.41 4.03 4.84
CA TYR A 90 -11.20 4.00 6.07
C TYR A 90 -11.57 5.41 6.54
N SER A 91 -10.70 6.41 6.41
CA SER A 91 -11.06 7.80 6.72
C SER A 91 -12.27 8.28 5.91
N PHE A 92 -12.33 7.99 4.60
CA PHE A 92 -13.48 8.36 3.78
C PHE A 92 -14.75 7.60 4.16
N PHE A 93 -14.63 6.33 4.52
CA PHE A 93 -15.76 5.54 5.02
C PHE A 93 -16.32 6.12 6.32
N PHE A 94 -15.45 6.40 7.30
CA PHE A 94 -15.84 7.02 8.57
C PHE A 94 -16.34 8.46 8.39
N MET A 95 -15.82 9.22 7.42
CA MET A 95 -16.34 10.54 7.05
C MET A 95 -17.79 10.45 6.56
N GLY A 96 -18.12 9.43 5.77
CA GLY A 96 -19.49 9.16 5.33
C GLY A 96 -20.43 8.83 6.49
N ILE A 97 -19.97 7.99 7.44
CA ILE A 97 -20.74 7.66 8.65
C ILE A 97 -20.98 8.91 9.48
N LEU A 98 -19.94 9.72 9.75
CA LEU A 98 -20.06 10.97 10.50
C LEU A 98 -21.05 11.93 9.83
N GLY A 99 -21.00 12.04 8.50
CA GLY A 99 -21.95 12.85 7.73
C GLY A 99 -23.40 12.37 7.89
N ALA A 100 -23.61 11.05 7.86
CA ALA A 100 -24.94 10.46 8.09
C ALA A 100 -25.43 10.70 9.52
N GLU A 101 -24.57 10.53 10.53
CA GLU A 101 -24.88 10.83 11.94
C GLU A 101 -25.30 12.31 12.10
N ILE A 102 -24.53 13.24 11.53
CA ILE A 102 -24.85 14.67 11.55
C ILE A 102 -26.19 14.96 10.86
N ALA A 103 -26.45 14.32 9.71
CA ALA A 103 -27.72 14.49 8.99
C ALA A 103 -28.92 13.99 9.81
N ILE A 104 -28.78 12.83 10.48
CA ILE A 104 -29.80 12.28 11.36
C ILE A 104 -30.09 13.25 12.51
N ILE A 105 -29.04 13.82 13.12
CA ILE A 105 -29.18 14.81 14.20
C ILE A 105 -29.85 16.07 13.71
N ALA A 106 -29.44 16.60 12.55
CA ALA A 106 -30.06 17.77 11.95
C ALA A 106 -31.55 17.54 11.74
N VAL A 107 -31.94 16.35 11.26
CA VAL A 107 -33.35 15.98 11.10
C VAL A 107 -34.06 15.89 12.44
N GLN A 108 -33.48 15.22 13.45
CA GLN A 108 -34.08 15.06 14.78
C GLN A 108 -34.29 16.40 15.51
N VAL A 109 -33.29 17.28 15.45
CA VAL A 109 -33.35 18.60 16.11
C VAL A 109 -34.31 19.53 15.38
N PHE A 110 -34.27 19.56 14.04
CA PHE A 110 -35.05 20.50 13.25
C PHE A 110 -36.51 20.09 13.06
N PHE A 111 -36.78 18.83 12.72
CA PHE A 111 -38.14 18.34 12.43
C PHE A 111 -38.84 17.81 13.68
N PHE A 112 -38.12 17.08 14.54
CA PHE A 112 -38.74 16.40 15.69
C PHE A 112 -38.58 17.17 17.01
N ARG A 113 -37.85 18.30 17.03
CA ARG A 113 -37.48 19.07 18.24
C ARG A 113 -37.04 18.18 19.40
N GLN A 114 -36.40 17.06 19.11
CA GLN A 114 -35.90 16.17 20.15
C GLN A 114 -34.63 16.74 20.78
N SER A 115 -34.51 16.54 22.09
CA SER A 115 -33.28 16.83 22.84
C SER A 115 -32.18 15.85 22.43
N LEU A 116 -30.94 16.36 22.35
CA LEU A 116 -29.77 15.52 22.10
C LEU A 116 -29.57 14.55 23.26
N ASN A 117 -29.68 13.26 22.98
CA ASN A 117 -29.41 12.21 23.94
C ASN A 117 -27.90 11.98 24.07
N LEU A 118 -27.45 11.61 25.27
CA LEU A 118 -26.04 11.28 25.53
C LEU A 118 -25.52 10.13 24.65
N GLU A 119 -26.40 9.20 24.28
CA GLU A 119 -26.08 8.06 23.39
C GLU A 119 -25.59 8.53 22.01
N ILE A 120 -26.27 9.52 21.43
CA ILE A 120 -25.93 10.07 20.11
C ILE A 120 -24.60 10.84 20.18
N LEU A 121 -24.40 11.57 21.26
CA LEU A 121 -23.16 12.31 21.49
C LEU A 121 -21.97 11.35 21.65
N TYR A 122 -22.15 10.24 22.38
CA TYR A 122 -21.13 9.21 22.54
C TYR A 122 -20.74 8.57 21.20
N LEU A 123 -21.73 8.27 20.35
CA LEU A 123 -21.51 7.69 19.03
C LEU A 123 -20.65 8.60 18.14
N ILE A 124 -21.01 9.88 18.03
CA ILE A 124 -20.25 10.86 17.22
C ILE A 124 -18.81 10.99 17.71
N VAL A 125 -18.61 11.05 19.03
CA VAL A 125 -17.26 11.20 19.60
C VAL A 125 -16.38 10.01 19.23
N ILE A 126 -16.89 8.78 19.34
CA ILE A 126 -16.15 7.58 18.92
C ILE A 126 -15.85 7.63 17.43
N THR A 127 -16.85 7.92 16.59
CA THR A 127 -16.70 7.99 15.13
C THR A 127 -15.67 9.07 14.72
N ALA A 128 -15.69 10.23 15.38
CA ALA A 128 -14.74 11.32 15.14
C ALA A 128 -13.30 10.96 15.56
N ILE A 129 -13.13 10.28 16.70
CA ILE A 129 -11.83 9.78 17.16
C ILE A 129 -11.27 8.76 16.16
N ALA A 130 -12.10 7.78 15.75
CA ALA A 130 -11.72 6.78 14.76
C ALA A 130 -11.32 7.42 13.43
N MET A 131 -12.13 8.35 12.90
CA MET A 131 -11.81 9.09 11.67
C MET A 131 -10.45 9.81 11.78
N SER A 132 -10.20 10.48 12.90
CA SER A 132 -8.97 11.25 13.12
C SER A 132 -7.74 10.36 13.21
N LEU A 133 -7.83 9.22 13.90
CA LEU A 133 -6.76 8.23 13.98
C LEU A 133 -6.40 7.69 12.59
N PHE A 134 -7.41 7.23 11.83
CA PHE A 134 -7.18 6.68 10.50
C PHE A 134 -6.66 7.73 9.51
N LEU A 135 -7.13 8.98 9.60
CA LEU A 135 -6.67 10.06 8.74
C LEU A 135 -5.24 10.48 9.07
N GLY A 136 -4.93 10.62 10.37
CA GLY A 136 -3.59 10.98 10.85
C GLY A 136 -2.56 9.94 10.45
N GLU A 137 -2.82 8.66 10.71
CA GLU A 137 -1.94 7.57 10.28
C GLU A 137 -1.85 7.49 8.74
N GLY A 138 -2.98 7.64 8.04
CA GLY A 138 -3.01 7.64 6.57
C GLY A 138 -2.14 8.72 5.93
N ILE A 139 -2.13 9.93 6.49
CA ILE A 139 -1.28 11.04 6.03
C ILE A 139 0.18 10.80 6.41
N LEU A 140 0.44 10.30 7.62
CA LEU A 140 1.79 10.10 8.15
C LEU A 140 2.54 8.98 7.40
N LEU A 141 1.86 7.90 7.02
CA LEU A 141 2.44 6.84 6.17
C LEU A 141 2.79 7.34 4.76
N ARG A 142 2.01 8.28 4.21
CA ARG A 142 2.28 8.88 2.89
C ARG A 142 3.51 9.79 2.89
N ARG A 143 3.84 10.40 4.05
CA ARG A 143 5.05 11.21 4.23
C ARG A 143 6.32 10.37 4.35
N LYS A 144 6.25 9.19 4.99
CA LYS A 144 7.40 8.27 5.13
C LYS A 144 7.81 7.56 3.84
N THR A 145 6.97 7.58 2.80
CA THR A 145 7.19 6.87 1.53
C THR A 145 7.58 7.79 0.37
N GLN A 146 7.70 9.10 0.58
CA GLN A 146 8.41 9.96 -0.38
C GLN A 146 9.90 9.78 -0.15
N PRO A 147 10.67 9.22 -1.11
CA PRO A 147 12.11 9.25 -1.01
C PRO A 147 12.53 10.72 -0.99
N GLU A 148 13.39 11.09 -0.05
CA GLU A 148 13.98 12.41 -0.04
C GLU A 148 14.58 12.67 -1.42
N LYS A 149 14.06 13.68 -2.11
CA LYS A 149 14.77 14.26 -3.24
C LYS A 149 16.05 14.85 -2.65
N HIS A 150 17.14 14.09 -2.73
CA HIS A 150 18.47 14.66 -2.66
C HIS A 150 18.59 15.67 -3.82
N ALA A 151 18.26 16.92 -3.50
CA ALA A 151 18.78 18.07 -4.19
C ALA A 151 20.25 18.17 -3.77
N ASN A 152 21.15 17.88 -4.71
CA ASN A 152 22.52 18.37 -4.65
C ASN A 152 22.81 19.05 -5.99
N ASP A 153 22.90 20.38 -5.90
CA ASP A 153 23.95 21.14 -6.59
C ASP A 153 25.34 20.68 -6.10
#